data_AF-A0A258FAQ5-F1
#
_entry.id   AF-A0A258FAQ5-F1
#
_cell.length_a   1.000
_cell.length_b   1.000
_cell.length_c   1.000
_cell.angle_alpha   90.00
_cell.angle_beta   90.00
_cell.angle_gamma   90.00
#
_symmetry.space_group_name_H-M   'P 1'
#
loop_
_entity.id
_entity.type
_entity.pdbx_description
1 polymer ?
#
loop_
_entity_poly.entity_id
_entity_poly.type
_entity_poly.pdbx_seq_one_letter_code
_entity_poly.pdbx_strand_id
1 'polypeptide(L)'
;MRETTRMTAMKLMFALVFSLLAATAHAQSLQQPVLTYFDQPGLSADQLGVIVNDDDPDSVAIAAYYREKRSIPAANLIHVRFKPGDSNMSREVFIKLKRRVDRATPKTVQAFALTWAKPYRVDCMSITSAFAFGFDAAYCASSCKPTRPSPYFNSNVAQPYATYTIRPTMSLAASSVADAKRLIDRGVASDHSNPAGTAYLLSTSDKARNVRAAGYEALRLQMNSIIPTEIVQADTLARKTDVMFYFTGLTHVPALDSNTFLPGAIGDHLTSAGGELFGGSQMSSLKWLEA
;
A
#
# COMPACT_ATOMS: atom_id res chain seq x y z
N MET A 1 72.54 23.96 47.96
CA MET A 1 71.41 24.56 48.72
C MET A 1 70.31 24.79 47.69
N ARG A 2 69.29 23.90 47.61
CA ARG A 2 67.98 23.97 48.32
C ARG A 2 67.39 25.40 48.29
N GLU A 3 66.12 25.65 47.97
CA GLU A 3 64.96 24.84 47.64
C GLU A 3 63.83 25.78 47.14
N THR A 4 63.17 25.36 46.06
CA THR A 4 61.73 25.38 45.74
C THR A 4 60.72 26.31 46.42
N THR A 5 60.05 27.05 45.53
CA THR A 5 58.71 27.68 45.59
C THR A 5 57.57 26.70 45.93
N ARG A 6 56.62 27.12 46.79
CA ARG A 6 55.22 26.63 46.76
C ARG A 6 54.26 27.74 47.14
N MET A 7 53.43 28.15 46.18
CA MET A 7 52.26 29.00 46.38
C MET A 7 51.01 28.10 46.30
N THR A 8 50.19 28.15 47.35
CA THR A 8 49.15 27.17 47.71
C THR A 8 47.81 27.45 47.00
N ALA A 9 47.42 26.54 46.11
CA ALA A 9 46.15 25.78 46.08
C ALA A 9 44.76 26.45 46.34
N MET A 10 44.58 27.78 46.26
CA MET A 10 43.25 28.40 46.54
C MET A 10 42.60 29.16 45.36
N LYS A 11 43.02 28.89 44.12
CA LYS A 11 42.37 29.42 42.90
C LYS A 11 41.91 28.37 41.89
N LEU A 12 42.14 27.08 42.14
CA LEU A 12 41.72 26.01 41.22
C LEU A 12 40.31 25.45 41.49
N MET A 13 39.66 25.80 42.60
CA MET A 13 38.42 25.14 43.04
C MET A 13 37.13 25.86 42.62
N PHE A 14 37.21 27.02 41.97
CA PHE A 14 36.03 27.72 41.41
C PHE A 14 35.88 27.56 39.89
N ALA A 15 36.88 27.01 39.20
CA ALA A 15 36.85 26.75 37.77
C ALA A 15 36.33 25.34 37.40
N LEU A 16 36.13 24.45 38.39
CA LEU A 16 35.67 23.08 38.15
C LEU A 16 34.18 22.84 38.41
N VAL A 17 33.47 23.78 39.06
CA VAL A 17 32.03 23.65 39.31
C VAL A 17 31.18 24.25 38.17
N PHE A 18 31.77 25.11 37.32
CA PHE A 18 31.09 25.60 36.12
C PHE A 18 31.26 24.70 34.88
N SER A 19 32.09 23.66 34.98
CA SER A 19 32.41 22.75 33.86
C SER A 19 31.62 21.44 33.90
N LEU A 20 30.81 21.21 34.94
CA LEU A 20 30.00 20.00 35.14
C LEU A 20 28.49 20.21 34.98
N LEU A 21 28.06 21.39 34.53
CA LEU A 21 26.67 21.66 34.13
C LEU A 21 26.47 21.72 32.61
N ALA A 22 27.53 21.49 31.82
CA ALA A 22 27.46 21.44 30.35
C ALA A 22 27.23 20.01 29.81
N ALA A 23 26.77 19.08 30.65
CA ALA A 23 26.69 17.66 30.32
C ALA A 23 25.33 17.03 30.62
N THR A 24 24.21 17.69 30.34
CA THR A 24 22.90 17.02 30.09
C THR A 24 21.96 17.97 29.35
N ALA A 25 22.34 18.33 28.13
CA ALA A 25 21.36 18.83 27.16
C ALA A 25 21.75 18.30 25.78
N HIS A 26 21.84 16.97 25.67
CA HIS A 26 21.32 16.37 24.45
C HIS A 26 19.83 16.70 24.46
N ALA A 27 19.50 17.89 23.97
CA ALA A 27 18.20 18.12 23.39
C ALA A 27 18.09 17.06 22.31
N GLN A 28 17.52 15.90 22.68
CA GLN A 28 16.74 15.11 21.75
C GLN A 28 15.82 16.14 21.15
N SER A 29 16.12 16.59 19.94
CA SER A 29 15.16 17.32 19.16
C SER A 29 13.97 16.37 19.14
N LEU A 30 12.93 16.72 19.88
CA LEU A 30 11.59 16.22 19.63
C LEU A 30 11.29 16.77 18.23
N GLN A 31 11.83 16.12 17.20
CA GLN A 31 11.35 16.26 15.84
C GLN A 31 9.90 15.92 15.99
N GLN A 32 9.07 16.97 16.00
CA GLN A 32 7.64 16.79 16.01
C GLN A 32 7.33 15.82 14.88
N PRO A 33 6.48 14.82 15.10
CA PRO A 33 6.10 13.90 14.03
C PRO A 33 5.72 14.77 12.84
N VAL A 34 6.37 14.53 11.70
CA VAL A 34 5.98 15.17 10.45
C VAL A 34 4.58 14.64 10.18
N LEU A 35 3.58 15.37 10.66
CA LEU A 35 2.19 15.14 10.33
C LEU A 35 2.06 15.53 8.86
N THR A 36 2.14 14.53 7.98
CA THR A 36 1.72 14.68 6.59
C THR A 36 0.21 14.89 6.61
N TYR A 37 -0.21 16.14 6.74
CA TYR A 37 -1.60 16.52 6.54
C TYR A 37 -1.90 16.34 5.05
N PHE A 38 -2.69 15.33 4.73
CA PHE A 38 -3.26 15.20 3.40
C PHE A 38 -4.54 16.03 3.38
N ASP A 39 -4.59 17.05 2.51
CA ASP A 39 -5.80 17.87 2.29
C ASP A 39 -7.01 17.03 1.85
N GLN A 40 -6.78 15.79 1.43
CA GLN A 40 -7.81 14.82 1.06
C GLN A 40 -8.24 14.04 2.30
N PRO A 41 -9.46 14.27 2.84
CA PRO A 41 -9.99 13.33 3.81
C PRO A 41 -10.06 11.94 3.16
N GLY A 42 -9.58 10.92 3.87
CA GLY A 42 -9.72 9.54 3.43
C GLY A 42 -11.19 9.20 3.14
N LEU A 43 -11.40 8.22 2.25
CA LEU A 43 -12.75 7.75 1.90
C LEU A 43 -13.50 7.32 3.17
N SER A 44 -14.67 7.91 3.43
CA SER A 44 -15.51 7.51 4.55
C SER A 44 -16.36 6.27 4.21
N ALA A 45 -16.88 5.61 5.24
CA ALA A 45 -17.64 4.36 5.08
C ALA A 45 -18.88 4.50 4.17
N ASP A 46 -19.56 5.65 4.21
CA ASP A 46 -20.73 5.98 3.38
C ASP A 46 -20.37 6.31 1.91
N GLN A 47 -19.09 6.52 1.61
CA GLN A 47 -18.58 6.79 0.26
C GLN A 47 -18.03 5.53 -0.42
N LEU A 48 -17.95 4.40 0.27
CA LEU A 48 -17.46 3.14 -0.30
C LEU A 48 -18.62 2.19 -0.64
N GLY A 49 -18.73 1.78 -1.90
CA GLY A 49 -19.61 0.71 -2.33
C GLY A 49 -18.89 -0.64 -2.31
N VAL A 50 -19.51 -1.67 -1.76
CA VAL A 50 -18.94 -3.03 -1.71
C VAL A 50 -19.74 -3.90 -2.66
N ILE A 51 -19.09 -4.42 -3.71
CA ILE A 51 -19.75 -5.26 -4.70
C ILE A 51 -19.62 -6.73 -4.27
N VAL A 52 -20.76 -7.43 -4.23
CA VAL A 52 -20.88 -8.79 -3.74
C VAL A 52 -21.38 -9.69 -4.86
N ASN A 53 -20.67 -10.77 -5.16
CA ASN A 53 -21.18 -11.81 -6.04
C ASN A 53 -21.91 -12.87 -5.21
N ASP A 54 -23.24 -12.88 -5.27
CA ASP A 54 -24.06 -13.80 -4.47
C ASP A 54 -23.91 -15.27 -4.90
N ASP A 55 -23.38 -15.54 -6.10
CA ASP A 55 -23.11 -16.89 -6.58
C ASP A 55 -21.72 -17.40 -6.14
N ASP A 56 -20.95 -16.58 -5.42
CA ASP A 56 -19.64 -16.91 -4.85
C ASP A 56 -19.71 -16.83 -3.31
N PRO A 57 -19.70 -17.97 -2.59
CA PRO A 57 -19.79 -17.97 -1.14
C PRO A 57 -18.62 -17.24 -0.46
N ASP A 58 -17.43 -17.22 -1.08
CA ASP A 58 -16.28 -16.50 -0.55
C ASP A 58 -16.51 -14.99 -0.65
N SER A 59 -17.05 -14.52 -1.78
CA SER A 59 -17.41 -13.12 -1.98
C SER A 59 -18.44 -12.63 -0.95
N VAL A 60 -19.47 -13.44 -0.68
CA VAL A 60 -20.48 -13.14 0.35
C VAL A 60 -19.84 -13.04 1.74
N ALA A 61 -18.99 -13.99 2.12
CA ALA A 61 -18.32 -14.01 3.42
C ALA A 61 -17.36 -12.82 3.60
N ILE A 62 -16.58 -12.49 2.57
CA ILE A 62 -15.64 -11.36 2.57
C ILE A 62 -16.41 -10.04 2.67
N ALA A 63 -17.48 -9.87 1.89
CA ALA A 63 -18.31 -8.67 1.93
C ALA A 63 -18.93 -8.43 3.31
N ALA A 64 -19.47 -9.48 3.93
CA ALA A 64 -20.06 -9.40 5.25
C ALA A 64 -19.02 -8.97 6.30
N TYR A 65 -17.84 -9.58 6.27
CA TYR A 65 -16.76 -9.24 7.20
C TYR A 65 -16.23 -7.82 6.98
N TYR A 66 -15.99 -7.44 5.74
CA TYR A 66 -15.47 -6.11 5.42
C TYR A 66 -16.45 -5.00 5.81
N ARG A 67 -17.74 -5.20 5.56
CA ARG A 67 -18.80 -4.28 5.96
C ARG A 67 -18.78 -4.06 7.47
N GLU A 68 -18.73 -5.13 8.25
CA GLU A 68 -18.70 -5.07 9.71
C GLU A 68 -17.46 -4.32 10.20
N LYS A 69 -16.27 -4.70 9.71
CA LYS A 69 -15.00 -4.11 10.14
C LYS A 69 -14.83 -2.64 9.80
N ARG A 70 -15.41 -2.18 8.68
CA ARG A 70 -15.31 -0.80 8.21
C ARG A 70 -16.58 0.02 8.45
N SER A 71 -17.58 -0.54 9.16
CA SER A 71 -18.88 0.11 9.42
C SER A 71 -19.57 0.63 8.14
N ILE A 72 -19.46 -0.12 7.05
CA ILE A 72 -20.02 0.26 5.75
C ILE A 72 -21.55 0.13 5.82
N PRO A 73 -22.33 1.17 5.43
CA PRO A 73 -23.79 1.09 5.45
C PRO A 73 -24.31 -0.07 4.63
N ALA A 74 -25.37 -0.74 5.09
CA ALA A 74 -25.98 -1.85 4.35
C ALA A 74 -26.46 -1.43 2.94
N ALA A 75 -26.90 -0.17 2.79
CA ALA A 75 -27.30 0.40 1.50
C ALA A 75 -26.14 0.50 0.48
N ASN A 76 -24.89 0.42 0.95
CA ASN A 76 -23.70 0.44 0.09
C ASN A 76 -23.23 -0.96 -0.35
N LEU A 77 -23.92 -2.03 0.08
CA LEU A 77 -23.71 -3.35 -0.49
C LEU A 77 -24.45 -3.48 -1.82
N ILE A 78 -23.71 -3.77 -2.88
CA ILE A 78 -24.23 -3.87 -4.24
C ILE A 78 -24.13 -5.33 -4.68
N HIS A 79 -25.28 -6.00 -4.71
CA HIS A 79 -25.37 -7.41 -5.02
C HIS A 79 -25.43 -7.66 -6.53
N VAL A 80 -24.62 -8.59 -7.00
CA VAL A 80 -24.59 -9.07 -8.38
C VAL A 80 -24.49 -10.60 -8.42
N ARG A 81 -24.68 -11.18 -9.61
CA ARG A 81 -24.62 -12.62 -9.85
C ARG A 81 -23.89 -12.92 -11.15
N PHE A 82 -22.85 -13.72 -11.05
CA PHE A 82 -22.15 -14.31 -12.19
C PHE A 82 -21.39 -15.57 -11.72
N LYS A 83 -21.16 -16.51 -12.64
CA LYS A 83 -20.42 -17.75 -12.35
C LYS A 83 -19.00 -17.41 -11.86
N PRO A 84 -18.60 -17.83 -10.64
CA PRO A 84 -17.25 -17.62 -10.15
C PRO A 84 -16.22 -18.57 -10.77
N GLY A 85 -14.93 -18.28 -10.53
CA GLY A 85 -13.82 -19.19 -10.82
C GLY A 85 -13.08 -18.94 -12.14
N ASP A 86 -13.72 -18.33 -13.13
CA ASP A 86 -13.07 -17.94 -14.38
C ASP A 86 -12.22 -16.67 -14.18
N SER A 87 -10.99 -16.66 -14.69
CA SER A 87 -10.09 -15.50 -14.55
C SER A 87 -10.51 -14.30 -15.40
N ASN A 88 -11.22 -14.54 -16.51
CA ASN A 88 -11.66 -13.54 -17.47
C ASN A 88 -13.19 -13.52 -17.61
N MET A 89 -13.78 -12.33 -17.51
CA MET A 89 -15.17 -12.06 -17.88
C MET A 89 -15.22 -11.47 -19.29
N SER A 90 -16.17 -11.90 -20.13
CA SER A 90 -16.36 -11.24 -21.44
C SER A 90 -16.94 -9.84 -21.29
N ARG A 91 -16.64 -8.93 -22.22
CA ARG A 91 -17.20 -7.57 -22.20
C ARG A 91 -18.73 -7.57 -22.19
N GLU A 92 -19.39 -8.50 -22.88
CA GLU A 92 -20.85 -8.55 -23.01
C GLU A 92 -21.52 -8.85 -21.66
N VAL A 93 -20.92 -9.78 -20.91
CA VAL A 93 -21.35 -10.10 -19.54
C VAL A 93 -21.08 -8.90 -18.63
N PHE A 94 -19.88 -8.33 -18.72
CA PHE A 94 -19.49 -7.20 -17.89
C PHE A 94 -20.36 -5.96 -18.11
N ILE A 95 -20.69 -5.59 -19.34
CA ILE A 95 -21.52 -4.42 -19.65
C ILE A 95 -22.91 -4.55 -18.99
N LYS A 96 -23.51 -5.75 -19.02
CA LYS A 96 -24.79 -6.02 -18.35
C LYS A 96 -24.65 -5.92 -16.83
N LEU A 97 -23.58 -6.49 -16.28
CA LEU A 97 -23.25 -6.43 -14.86
C LEU A 97 -23.07 -4.98 -14.38
N LYS A 98 -22.25 -4.20 -15.08
CA LYS A 98 -21.91 -2.82 -14.75
C LYS A 98 -23.14 -1.91 -14.74
N ARG A 99 -24.06 -2.08 -15.69
CA ARG A 99 -25.35 -1.34 -15.69
C ARG A 99 -26.21 -1.63 -14.46
N ARG A 100 -26.18 -2.85 -13.93
CA ARG A 100 -26.90 -3.22 -12.69
C ARG A 100 -26.22 -2.56 -11.49
N VAL A 101 -24.90 -2.67 -11.41
CA VAL A 101 -24.08 -2.03 -10.36
C VAL A 101 -24.35 -0.52 -10.33
N ASP A 102 -24.22 0.17 -11.47
CA ASP A 102 -24.39 1.62 -11.55
C ASP A 102 -25.78 2.08 -11.13
N ARG A 103 -26.83 1.30 -11.45
CA ARG A 103 -28.20 1.60 -11.06
C ARG A 103 -28.44 1.40 -9.55
N ALA A 104 -27.81 0.38 -8.97
CA ALA A 104 -27.95 0.04 -7.55
C ALA A 104 -27.06 0.89 -6.65
N THR A 105 -26.04 1.56 -7.20
CA THR A 105 -25.05 2.32 -6.44
C THR A 105 -25.65 3.62 -5.88
N PRO A 106 -25.61 3.85 -4.55
CA PRO A 106 -26.02 5.12 -3.96
C PRO A 106 -25.18 6.30 -4.48
N LYS A 107 -25.79 7.49 -4.55
CA LYS A 107 -25.13 8.71 -5.08
C LYS A 107 -23.92 9.16 -4.25
N THR A 108 -23.87 8.81 -2.97
CA THR A 108 -22.75 9.14 -2.07
C THR A 108 -21.49 8.35 -2.40
N VAL A 109 -21.61 7.18 -3.02
CA VAL A 109 -20.48 6.29 -3.30
C VAL A 109 -19.53 6.90 -4.32
N GLN A 110 -18.27 7.06 -3.91
CA GLN A 110 -17.15 7.60 -4.70
C GLN A 110 -16.18 6.52 -5.17
N ALA A 111 -16.14 5.35 -4.53
CA ALA A 111 -15.22 4.27 -4.87
C ALA A 111 -15.88 2.89 -4.67
N PHE A 112 -15.28 1.86 -5.25
CA PHE A 112 -15.74 0.47 -5.13
C PHE A 112 -14.69 -0.44 -4.51
N ALA A 113 -15.14 -1.40 -3.71
CA ALA A 113 -14.39 -2.58 -3.30
C ALA A 113 -15.04 -3.83 -3.88
N LEU A 114 -14.30 -4.60 -4.68
CA LEU A 114 -14.69 -5.93 -5.13
C LEU A 114 -14.31 -6.94 -4.05
N THR A 115 -15.15 -7.95 -3.85
CA THR A 115 -14.99 -8.93 -2.75
C THR A 115 -14.60 -10.32 -3.23
N TRP A 116 -14.10 -10.43 -4.46
CA TRP A 116 -13.67 -11.68 -5.06
C TRP A 116 -12.28 -11.54 -5.70
N ALA A 117 -11.59 -12.66 -5.88
CA ALA A 117 -10.30 -12.70 -6.55
C ALA A 117 -10.39 -13.11 -8.03
N LYS A 118 -11.46 -13.80 -8.45
CA LYS A 118 -11.74 -14.13 -9.86
C LYS A 118 -13.19 -13.78 -10.24
N PRO A 119 -13.42 -13.17 -11.41
CA PRO A 119 -12.43 -12.75 -12.41
C PRO A 119 -11.65 -11.51 -11.96
N TYR A 120 -10.40 -11.41 -12.40
CA TYR A 120 -9.56 -10.20 -12.25
C TYR A 120 -9.38 -9.45 -13.57
N ARG A 121 -10.02 -9.93 -14.66
CA ARG A 121 -9.91 -9.39 -16.01
C ARG A 121 -11.28 -9.30 -16.70
N VAL A 122 -11.44 -8.27 -17.53
CA VAL A 122 -12.53 -8.12 -18.50
C VAL A 122 -11.91 -7.92 -19.88
N ASP A 123 -11.91 -8.96 -20.70
CA ASP A 123 -11.22 -9.06 -22.00
C ASP A 123 -9.78 -8.55 -22.00
N CYS A 124 -9.55 -7.25 -22.21
CA CYS A 124 -8.23 -6.61 -22.27
C CYS A 124 -7.95 -5.65 -21.11
N MET A 125 -8.93 -5.37 -20.26
CA MET A 125 -8.78 -4.51 -19.08
C MET A 125 -8.67 -5.34 -17.81
N SER A 126 -7.97 -4.82 -16.79
CA SER A 126 -8.17 -5.32 -15.43
C SER A 126 -9.61 -5.07 -15.00
N ILE A 127 -10.16 -5.94 -14.16
CA ILE A 127 -11.55 -5.80 -13.71
C ILE A 127 -11.76 -4.49 -12.93
N THR A 128 -10.77 -4.07 -12.13
CA THR A 128 -10.83 -2.82 -11.37
C THR A 128 -10.87 -1.60 -12.28
N SER A 129 -10.06 -1.55 -13.35
CA SER A 129 -10.14 -0.49 -14.35
C SER A 129 -11.46 -0.51 -15.11
N ALA A 130 -11.98 -1.69 -15.44
CA ALA A 130 -13.27 -1.83 -16.11
C ALA A 130 -14.42 -1.31 -15.25
N PHE A 131 -14.40 -1.55 -13.94
CA PHE A 131 -15.37 -0.96 -13.00
C PHE A 131 -15.19 0.56 -12.85
N ALA A 132 -13.95 1.03 -12.77
CA ALA A 132 -13.66 2.44 -12.55
C ALA A 132 -14.06 3.32 -13.75
N PHE A 133 -13.73 2.90 -14.96
CA PHE A 133 -13.92 3.70 -16.17
C PHE A 133 -15.10 3.24 -17.05
N GLY A 134 -15.67 2.07 -16.78
CA GLY A 134 -16.43 1.33 -17.78
C GLY A 134 -15.49 0.61 -18.76
N PHE A 135 -15.97 -0.49 -19.35
CA PHE A 135 -15.17 -1.19 -20.36
C PHE A 135 -15.02 -0.33 -21.61
N ASP A 136 -13.79 -0.06 -22.01
CA ASP A 136 -13.44 0.68 -23.23
C ASP A 136 -12.08 0.20 -23.76
N ALA A 137 -12.05 -0.23 -25.02
CA ALA A 137 -10.84 -0.73 -25.66
C ALA A 137 -9.74 0.35 -25.79
N ALA A 138 -10.07 1.63 -25.67
CA ALA A 138 -9.08 2.72 -25.62
C ALA A 138 -8.18 2.65 -24.36
N TYR A 139 -8.58 1.90 -23.33
CA TYR A 139 -7.75 1.58 -22.17
C TYR A 139 -6.94 0.29 -22.32
N CYS A 140 -7.03 -0.37 -23.47
CA CYS A 140 -6.23 -1.55 -23.77
C CYS A 140 -5.02 -1.16 -24.59
N ALA A 141 -3.84 -1.57 -24.12
CA ALA A 141 -2.58 -1.37 -24.85
C ALA A 141 -2.00 -2.73 -25.28
N SER A 142 -1.35 -2.71 -26.44
CA SER A 142 -0.42 -3.76 -26.85
C SER A 142 0.99 -3.37 -26.38
N SER A 143 1.67 -4.22 -25.63
CA SER A 143 3.00 -3.91 -25.07
C SER A 143 2.98 -2.64 -24.19
N CYS A 144 4.11 -1.96 -24.05
CA CYS A 144 4.28 -0.77 -23.22
C CYS A 144 3.79 0.54 -23.88
N LYS A 145 2.81 0.47 -24.79
CA LYS A 145 2.23 1.67 -25.40
C LYS A 145 1.30 2.39 -24.42
N PRO A 146 1.18 3.72 -24.46
CA PRO A 146 0.24 4.44 -23.62
C PRO A 146 -1.21 4.07 -23.98
N THR A 147 -2.07 4.05 -22.97
CA THR A 147 -3.52 3.98 -23.12
C THR A 147 -4.14 5.37 -23.12
N ARG A 148 -5.47 5.48 -23.26
CA ARG A 148 -6.17 6.71 -22.91
C ARG A 148 -5.78 7.18 -21.49
N PRO A 149 -5.41 8.46 -21.30
CA PRO A 149 -5.12 8.99 -19.97
C PRO A 149 -6.34 8.94 -19.05
N SER A 150 -6.10 8.74 -17.75
CA SER A 150 -7.14 8.92 -16.73
C SER A 150 -7.20 10.39 -16.30
N PRO A 151 -8.36 11.06 -16.35
CA PRO A 151 -8.48 12.43 -15.85
C PRO A 151 -8.30 12.52 -14.32
N TYR A 152 -8.32 11.37 -13.62
CA TYR A 152 -8.09 11.29 -12.18
C TYR A 152 -6.62 11.10 -11.80
N PHE A 153 -5.75 10.75 -12.77
CA PHE A 153 -4.32 10.55 -12.48
C PHE A 153 -3.70 11.86 -11.97
N ASN A 154 -3.01 11.78 -10.83
CA ASN A 154 -2.37 12.93 -10.16
C ASN A 154 -3.34 14.10 -9.86
N SER A 155 -4.63 13.79 -9.71
CA SER A 155 -5.65 14.77 -9.31
C SER A 155 -5.76 14.83 -7.79
N ASN A 156 -6.02 16.03 -7.25
CA ASN A 156 -6.31 16.28 -5.83
C ASN A 156 -7.83 16.32 -5.56
N VAL A 157 -8.64 15.66 -6.39
CA VAL A 157 -10.09 15.61 -6.22
C VAL A 157 -10.48 14.52 -5.23
N ALA A 158 -11.18 14.91 -4.16
CA ALA A 158 -11.64 14.00 -3.10
C ALA A 158 -12.89 13.19 -3.48
N GLN A 159 -13.65 13.68 -4.47
CA GLN A 159 -14.91 13.09 -4.91
C GLN A 159 -14.87 12.75 -6.42
N PRO A 160 -14.14 11.68 -6.80
CA PRO A 160 -13.89 11.34 -8.19
C PRO A 160 -15.16 11.07 -9.00
N TYR A 161 -16.22 10.54 -8.37
CA TYR A 161 -17.46 10.28 -9.11
C TYR A 161 -18.22 11.57 -9.38
N ALA A 162 -18.30 12.47 -8.41
CA ALA A 162 -18.97 13.75 -8.58
C ALA A 162 -18.30 14.62 -9.66
N THR A 163 -16.97 14.55 -9.77
CA THR A 163 -16.21 15.38 -10.72
C THR A 163 -15.98 14.71 -12.07
N TYR A 164 -15.55 13.44 -12.08
CA TYR A 164 -15.13 12.76 -13.30
C TYR A 164 -16.05 11.62 -13.73
N THR A 165 -17.12 11.33 -12.97
CA THR A 165 -17.99 10.17 -13.18
C THR A 165 -17.20 8.84 -13.13
N ILE A 166 -16.09 8.82 -12.40
CA ILE A 166 -15.22 7.66 -12.20
C ILE A 166 -15.33 7.21 -10.76
N ARG A 167 -15.36 5.89 -10.54
CA ARG A 167 -15.27 5.31 -9.19
C ARG A 167 -14.00 4.47 -9.07
N PRO A 168 -12.90 5.00 -8.51
CA PRO A 168 -11.71 4.21 -8.26
C PRO A 168 -12.10 2.89 -7.59
N THR A 169 -11.58 1.79 -8.12
CA THR A 169 -12.01 0.45 -7.72
C THR A 169 -10.81 -0.33 -7.22
N MET A 170 -10.94 -0.91 -6.03
CA MET A 170 -9.98 -1.83 -5.43
C MET A 170 -10.59 -3.24 -5.35
N SER A 171 -9.75 -4.24 -5.17
CA SER A 171 -10.18 -5.61 -4.94
C SER A 171 -9.64 -6.13 -3.62
N LEU A 172 -10.50 -6.71 -2.79
CA LEU A 172 -10.14 -7.50 -1.62
C LEU A 172 -9.76 -8.92 -2.07
N ALA A 173 -8.83 -9.00 -3.02
CA ALA A 173 -8.40 -10.27 -3.60
C ALA A 173 -7.53 -11.04 -2.61
N ALA A 174 -7.89 -12.29 -2.36
CA ALA A 174 -7.13 -13.23 -1.55
C ALA A 174 -7.33 -14.65 -2.08
N SER A 175 -6.45 -15.58 -1.69
CA SER A 175 -6.54 -17.00 -2.07
C SER A 175 -7.58 -17.78 -1.24
N SER A 176 -8.02 -17.23 -0.11
CA SER A 176 -9.10 -17.79 0.73
C SER A 176 -9.83 -16.70 1.52
N VAL A 177 -11.01 -17.03 2.06
CA VAL A 177 -11.72 -16.15 3.01
C VAL A 177 -10.88 -15.83 4.24
N ALA A 178 -10.11 -16.80 4.77
CA ALA A 178 -9.26 -16.58 5.93
C ALA A 178 -8.17 -15.54 5.62
N ASP A 179 -7.60 -15.58 4.42
CA ASP A 179 -6.55 -14.67 3.99
C ASP A 179 -7.11 -13.26 3.72
N ALA A 180 -8.31 -13.18 3.13
CA ALA A 180 -9.02 -11.91 2.99
C ALA A 180 -9.31 -11.27 4.35
N LYS A 181 -9.72 -12.05 5.36
CA LYS A 181 -9.95 -11.53 6.71
C LYS A 181 -8.67 -10.97 7.33
N ARG A 182 -7.54 -11.68 7.22
CA ARG A 182 -6.23 -11.17 7.69
C ARG A 182 -5.83 -9.88 6.97
N LEU A 183 -6.06 -9.79 5.65
CA LEU A 183 -5.84 -8.57 4.89
C LEU A 183 -6.69 -7.41 5.40
N ILE A 184 -7.99 -7.64 5.62
CA ILE A 184 -8.91 -6.64 6.14
C ILE A 184 -8.48 -6.17 7.54
N ASP A 185 -8.15 -7.10 8.43
CA ASP A 185 -7.75 -6.78 9.81
C ASP A 185 -6.44 -5.97 9.84
N ARG A 186 -5.44 -6.32 9.00
CA ARG A 186 -4.22 -5.49 8.85
C ARG A 186 -4.54 -4.11 8.29
N GLY A 187 -5.48 -4.01 7.36
CA GLY A 187 -5.95 -2.73 6.84
C GLY A 187 -6.58 -1.86 7.94
N VAL A 188 -7.42 -2.44 8.81
CA VAL A 188 -8.00 -1.72 9.95
C VAL A 188 -6.92 -1.31 10.96
N ALA A 189 -5.97 -2.20 11.26
CA ALA A 189 -4.86 -1.91 12.17
C ALA A 189 -3.90 -0.82 11.63
N SER A 190 -3.92 -0.53 10.33
CA SER A 190 -3.14 0.54 9.72
C SER A 190 -3.76 1.93 9.88
N ASP A 191 -5.07 2.01 10.16
CA ASP A 191 -5.78 3.28 10.23
C ASP A 191 -5.21 4.14 11.38
N HIS A 192 -4.70 5.32 11.03
CA HIS A 192 -4.15 6.30 11.98
C HIS A 192 -3.02 5.78 12.91
N SER A 193 -2.41 4.63 12.62
CA SER A 193 -1.45 4.01 13.53
C SER A 193 0.00 4.46 13.31
N ASN A 194 0.34 4.93 12.11
CA ASN A 194 1.67 5.43 11.72
C ASN A 194 2.82 4.63 12.36
N PRO A 195 2.91 3.31 12.11
CA PRO A 195 3.82 2.44 12.85
C PRO A 195 5.28 2.80 12.57
N ALA A 196 6.11 2.75 13.61
CA ALA A 196 7.55 2.90 13.46
C ALA A 196 8.12 1.65 12.76
N GLY A 197 8.68 1.84 11.58
CA GLY A 197 9.28 0.78 10.79
C GLY A 197 10.31 1.31 9.80
N THR A 198 10.85 0.40 9.00
CA THR A 198 11.95 0.67 8.07
C THR A 198 11.51 0.48 6.63
N ALA A 199 11.96 1.39 5.76
CA ALA A 199 11.87 1.28 4.32
C ALA A 199 13.11 0.57 3.77
N TYR A 200 12.95 -0.66 3.28
CA TYR A 200 14.01 -1.47 2.68
C TYR A 200 13.99 -1.32 1.16
N LEU A 201 15.07 -0.76 0.61
CA LEU A 201 15.31 -0.58 -0.81
C LEU A 201 16.38 -1.57 -1.28
N LEU A 202 15.98 -2.65 -1.93
CA LEU A 202 16.93 -3.65 -2.41
C LEU A 202 17.53 -3.23 -3.74
N SER A 203 18.87 -3.17 -3.77
CA SER A 203 19.65 -3.06 -4.99
C SER A 203 20.10 -4.47 -5.41
N THR A 204 19.36 -5.06 -6.35
CA THR A 204 19.46 -6.48 -6.71
C THR A 204 20.47 -6.72 -7.84
N SER A 205 20.81 -7.99 -8.07
CA SER A 205 21.67 -8.44 -9.17
C SER A 205 21.01 -8.32 -10.55
N ASP A 206 19.68 -8.29 -10.63
CA ASP A 206 18.95 -8.12 -11.89
C ASP A 206 18.98 -6.68 -12.41
N LYS A 207 19.99 -6.38 -13.24
CA LYS A 207 20.22 -5.04 -13.80
C LYS A 207 19.02 -4.45 -14.55
N ALA A 208 18.24 -5.28 -15.24
CA ALA A 208 17.10 -4.79 -16.03
C ALA A 208 15.96 -4.30 -15.13
N ARG A 209 15.84 -4.84 -13.92
CA ARG A 209 14.81 -4.46 -12.94
C ARG A 209 15.33 -3.59 -11.80
N ASN A 210 16.64 -3.44 -11.69
CA ASN A 210 17.30 -2.61 -10.68
C ASN A 210 17.50 -1.14 -11.11
N VAL A 211 16.83 -0.68 -12.17
CA VAL A 211 17.02 0.69 -12.72
C VAL A 211 16.71 1.81 -11.72
N ARG A 212 15.84 1.55 -10.73
CA ARG A 212 15.49 2.51 -9.66
C ARG A 212 16.61 2.70 -8.64
N ALA A 213 17.54 1.74 -8.52
CA ALA A 213 18.60 1.80 -7.52
C ALA A 213 19.55 2.99 -7.71
N ALA A 214 19.65 3.52 -8.93
CA ALA A 214 20.41 4.74 -9.21
C ALA A 214 19.93 5.96 -8.39
N GLY A 215 18.65 5.99 -7.99
CA GLY A 215 18.07 7.07 -7.19
C GLY A 215 18.01 6.80 -5.67
N TYR A 216 18.38 5.61 -5.21
CA TYR A 216 18.15 5.21 -3.81
C TYR A 216 18.91 6.07 -2.80
N GLU A 217 20.15 6.45 -3.08
CA GLU A 217 20.91 7.29 -2.14
C GLU A 217 20.29 8.68 -1.97
N ALA A 218 19.86 9.30 -3.06
CA ALA A 218 19.15 10.58 -3.01
C ALA A 218 17.83 10.46 -2.24
N LEU A 219 17.07 9.39 -2.49
CA LEU A 219 15.82 9.10 -1.78
C LEU A 219 16.06 8.88 -0.28
N ARG A 220 17.08 8.09 0.09
CA ARG A 220 17.46 7.85 1.48
C ARG A 220 17.78 9.16 2.20
N LEU A 221 18.57 10.03 1.60
CA LEU A 221 18.89 11.34 2.19
C LEU A 221 17.63 12.20 2.43
N GLN A 222 16.64 12.13 1.54
CA GLN A 222 15.38 12.87 1.67
C GLN A 222 14.43 12.26 2.71
N MET A 223 14.37 10.93 2.79
CA MET A 223 13.35 10.21 3.56
C MET A 223 13.80 9.80 4.95
N ASN A 224 15.11 9.72 5.24
CA ASN A 224 15.60 9.13 6.49
C ASN A 224 15.15 9.87 7.77
N SER A 225 14.75 11.14 7.67
CA SER A 225 14.17 11.90 8.78
C SER A 225 12.67 11.64 8.99
N ILE A 226 11.99 11.06 7.99
CA ILE A 226 10.57 10.71 8.02
C ILE A 226 10.41 9.23 8.37
N ILE A 227 11.18 8.37 7.71
CA ILE A 227 11.21 6.93 7.93
C ILE A 227 12.65 6.40 7.75
N PRO A 228 13.17 5.59 8.69
CA PRO A 228 14.43 4.89 8.51
C PRO A 228 14.47 4.20 7.14
N THR A 229 15.47 4.53 6.32
CA THR A 229 15.57 4.03 4.94
C THR A 229 16.88 3.29 4.76
N GLU A 230 16.79 1.97 4.59
CA GLU A 230 17.94 1.08 4.38
C GLU A 230 18.05 0.68 2.92
N ILE A 231 19.24 0.89 2.34
CA ILE A 231 19.58 0.35 1.03
C ILE A 231 20.30 -0.97 1.26
N VAL A 232 19.78 -2.04 0.69
CA VAL A 232 20.29 -3.40 0.88
C VAL A 232 20.81 -3.95 -0.45
N GLN A 233 22.11 -4.20 -0.57
CA GLN A 233 22.69 -4.86 -1.73
C GLN A 233 22.52 -6.38 -1.62
N ALA A 234 21.33 -6.87 -1.93
CA ALA A 234 21.01 -8.28 -1.93
C ALA A 234 19.78 -8.58 -2.83
N ASP A 235 19.64 -9.84 -3.22
CA ASP A 235 18.45 -10.35 -3.91
C ASP A 235 17.36 -10.83 -2.93
N THR A 236 17.60 -10.74 -1.63
CA THR A 236 16.70 -11.27 -0.61
C THR A 236 16.75 -10.43 0.65
N LEU A 237 15.59 -10.07 1.17
CA LEU A 237 15.42 -9.55 2.52
C LEU A 237 14.84 -10.68 3.38
N ALA A 238 15.47 -10.96 4.52
CA ALA A 238 15.00 -12.02 5.40
C ALA A 238 15.12 -11.64 6.86
N ARG A 239 14.17 -12.13 7.67
CA ARG A 239 14.16 -11.99 9.15
C ARG A 239 14.19 -10.53 9.63
N LYS A 240 13.67 -9.60 8.83
CA LYS A 240 13.38 -8.24 9.30
C LYS A 240 12.06 -8.21 10.05
N THR A 241 11.98 -7.47 11.15
CA THR A 241 10.83 -7.48 12.06
C THR A 241 9.96 -6.22 11.96
N ASP A 242 10.36 -5.25 11.14
CA ASP A 242 9.83 -3.88 11.13
C ASP A 242 9.58 -3.37 9.70
N VAL A 243 9.22 -4.26 8.77
CA VAL A 243 9.12 -3.90 7.35
C VAL A 243 7.90 -3.02 7.12
N MET A 244 8.14 -1.75 6.76
CA MET A 244 7.10 -0.81 6.32
C MET A 244 7.12 -0.62 4.80
N PHE A 245 8.29 -0.65 4.17
CA PHE A 245 8.42 -0.69 2.71
C PHE A 245 9.40 -1.79 2.33
N TYR A 246 9.06 -2.58 1.31
CA TYR A 246 9.97 -3.54 0.71
C TYR A 246 9.94 -3.37 -0.81
N PHE A 247 10.93 -2.67 -1.34
CA PHE A 247 11.10 -2.49 -2.77
C PHE A 247 12.28 -3.27 -3.32
N THR A 248 12.05 -4.10 -4.35
CA THR A 248 13.09 -4.98 -4.91
C THR A 248 13.11 -5.05 -6.42
N GLY A 249 11.96 -4.97 -7.09
CA GLY A 249 11.89 -5.09 -8.55
C GLY A 249 12.14 -6.49 -9.11
N LEU A 250 12.51 -7.50 -8.31
CA LEU A 250 12.64 -8.88 -8.80
C LEU A 250 11.33 -9.43 -9.36
N THR A 251 11.40 -10.51 -10.14
CA THR A 251 10.20 -11.22 -10.63
C THR A 251 9.65 -12.21 -9.60
N HIS A 252 10.49 -12.66 -8.67
CA HIS A 252 10.15 -13.52 -7.55
C HIS A 252 10.89 -13.02 -6.31
N VAL A 253 10.18 -12.95 -5.18
CA VAL A 253 10.74 -12.45 -3.92
C VAL A 253 10.91 -13.62 -2.96
N PRO A 254 12.14 -14.13 -2.78
CA PRO A 254 12.41 -15.22 -1.85
C PRO A 254 12.28 -14.76 -0.39
N ALA A 255 11.99 -15.73 0.50
CA ALA A 255 11.96 -15.55 1.95
C ALA A 255 11.01 -14.43 2.45
N LEU A 256 9.97 -14.11 1.67
CA LEU A 256 9.02 -13.06 1.98
C LEU A 256 8.38 -13.25 3.36
N ASP A 257 7.94 -14.48 3.61
CA ASP A 257 7.34 -15.05 4.82
C ASP A 257 8.29 -15.11 6.03
N SER A 258 9.59 -14.86 5.85
CA SER A 258 10.52 -14.75 6.96
C SER A 258 10.54 -13.37 7.61
N ASN A 259 9.90 -12.38 6.99
CA ASN A 259 9.86 -11.01 7.48
C ASN A 259 8.54 -10.73 8.21
N THR A 260 8.52 -9.71 9.06
CA THR A 260 7.31 -9.17 9.69
C THR A 260 6.96 -7.84 9.05
N PHE A 261 5.83 -7.81 8.35
CA PHE A 261 5.26 -6.61 7.75
C PHE A 261 4.37 -5.89 8.75
N LEU A 262 4.58 -4.59 8.92
CA LEU A 262 3.76 -3.76 9.79
C LEU A 262 2.41 -3.45 9.12
N PRO A 263 1.34 -3.17 9.89
CA PRO A 263 0.06 -2.74 9.31
C PRO A 263 0.23 -1.53 8.39
N GLY A 264 -0.25 -1.66 7.14
CA GLY A 264 -0.11 -0.62 6.12
C GLY A 264 1.20 -0.67 5.32
N ALA A 265 2.04 -1.69 5.53
CA ALA A 265 3.27 -1.87 4.78
C ALA A 265 3.03 -2.01 3.27
N ILE A 266 4.00 -1.54 2.49
CA ILE A 266 3.95 -1.53 1.03
C ILE A 266 5.08 -2.40 0.48
N GLY A 267 4.72 -3.43 -0.29
CA GLY A 267 5.66 -4.29 -0.99
C GLY A 267 5.58 -4.10 -2.50
N ASP A 268 6.73 -4.20 -3.18
CA ASP A 268 6.78 -4.17 -4.64
C ASP A 268 7.76 -5.18 -5.24
N HIS A 269 7.42 -5.61 -6.45
CA HIS A 269 8.25 -6.44 -7.33
C HIS A 269 7.89 -6.07 -8.78
N LEU A 270 8.69 -6.42 -9.79
CA LEU A 270 8.35 -6.04 -11.17
C LEU A 270 7.33 -7.01 -11.78
N THR A 271 6.22 -6.46 -12.31
CA THR A 271 4.99 -7.23 -12.61
C THR A 271 4.45 -7.07 -14.05
N SER A 272 5.18 -7.45 -15.10
CA SER A 272 4.50 -7.59 -16.41
C SER A 272 3.35 -8.60 -16.34
N ALA A 273 3.44 -9.59 -15.43
CA ALA A 273 2.43 -10.61 -15.18
C ALA A 273 1.90 -10.66 -13.73
N GLY A 274 2.33 -9.80 -12.79
CA GLY A 274 1.90 -9.89 -11.38
C GLY A 274 0.41 -9.56 -11.13
N GLY A 275 -0.31 -9.08 -12.15
CA GLY A 275 -1.78 -9.00 -12.16
C GLY A 275 -2.49 -10.32 -12.51
N GLU A 276 -1.74 -11.37 -12.84
CA GLU A 276 -2.21 -12.74 -12.91
C GLU A 276 -2.21 -13.33 -11.49
N LEU A 277 -3.37 -13.28 -10.84
CA LEU A 277 -3.43 -13.47 -9.39
C LEU A 277 -3.18 -14.93 -8.94
N PHE A 278 -3.35 -15.91 -9.83
CA PHE A 278 -3.36 -17.34 -9.48
C PHE A 278 -2.36 -18.18 -10.30
N GLY A 279 -1.14 -17.65 -10.45
CA GLY A 279 -0.04 -18.34 -11.13
C GLY A 279 0.48 -17.55 -12.32
N GLY A 280 1.48 -18.11 -13.00
CA GLY A 280 2.15 -17.48 -14.13
C GLY A 280 3.67 -17.67 -14.06
N SER A 281 4.39 -16.92 -14.90
CA SER A 281 5.86 -16.94 -14.95
C SER A 281 6.53 -15.98 -13.96
N GLN A 282 5.75 -15.17 -13.24
CA GLN A 282 6.21 -14.24 -12.20
C GLN A 282 5.40 -14.47 -10.92
N MET A 283 5.92 -14.00 -9.79
CA MET A 283 5.20 -14.08 -8.52
C MET A 283 3.86 -13.35 -8.59
N SER A 284 2.81 -13.94 -8.00
CA SER A 284 1.53 -13.27 -7.87
C SER A 284 1.63 -12.13 -6.85
N SER A 285 0.95 -11.01 -7.12
CA SER A 285 0.78 -9.93 -6.15
C SER A 285 0.07 -10.38 -4.86
N LEU A 286 -0.71 -11.48 -4.90
CA LEU A 286 -1.32 -12.06 -3.69
C LEU A 286 -0.28 -12.50 -2.66
N LYS A 287 0.95 -12.84 -3.06
CA LYS A 287 2.01 -13.25 -2.12
C LYS A 287 2.37 -12.14 -1.13
N TRP A 288 2.30 -10.88 -1.55
CA TRP A 288 2.47 -9.74 -0.66
C TRP A 288 1.31 -9.57 0.33
N LEU A 289 0.09 -9.94 -0.08
CA LEU A 289 -1.09 -9.88 0.77
C LEU A 289 -1.17 -11.10 1.71
N GLU A 290 -0.49 -12.19 1.41
CA GLU A 290 -0.42 -13.38 2.27
C GLU A 290 0.62 -13.23 3.39
N ALA A 291 1.69 -12.46 3.13
CA ALA A 291 2.79 -12.19 4.05
C ALA A 291 2.43 -11.30 5.25
#